data_AF-A0A359IG11-F1
#
_entry.id   AF-A0A359IG11-F1
#
_cell.length_a   1.000
_cell.length_b   1.000
_cell.length_c   1.000
_cell.angle_alpha   90.00
_cell.angle_beta   90.00
_cell.angle_gamma   90.00
#
_symmetry.space_group_name_H-M   'P 1'
#
loop_
_entity.id
_entity.type
_entity.pdbx_description
1 polymer ?
#
loop_
_entity_poly.entity_id
_entity_poly.type
_entity_poly.pdbx_seq_one_letter_code
_entity_poly.pdbx_strand_id
1 'polypeptide(L)' 'MKENFFKEKTFQFSLEILKTAKYLMDVNKEFIISRQLLNSGTSIGANV' A
#
# COMPACT_ATOMS: atom_id res chain seq x y z
N MET A 1 10.56 19.51 14.34
CA MET A 1 10.84 18.64 13.19
C MET A 1 9.88 19.02 12.08
N LYS A 2 10.37 19.32 10.88
CA LYS A 2 9.51 19.66 9.74
C LYS A 2 8.78 18.36 9.34
N GLU A 3 7.47 18.32 9.47
CA GLU A 3 6.69 17.21 8.95
C GLU A 3 7.03 17.04 7.47
N ASN A 4 7.53 15.86 7.11
CA ASN A 4 7.80 15.55 5.73
C ASN A 4 6.45 15.26 5.08
N PHE A 5 5.89 16.25 4.36
CA PHE A 5 4.64 16.14 3.62
C PHE A 5 4.55 14.84 2.80
N PHE A 6 5.68 14.41 2.22
CA PHE A 6 5.73 13.16 1.46
C PHE A 6 5.51 11.94 2.34
N LYS A 7 6.07 11.91 3.56
CA LYS A 7 5.94 10.79 4.49
C LYS A 7 4.49 10.54 4.91
N GLU A 8 3.72 11.60 5.15
CA GLU A 8 2.31 11.44 5.49
C GLU A 8 1.48 10.96 4.28
N LYS A 9 1.76 11.49 3.09
CA LYS A 9 1.10 11.05 1.85
C LYS A 9 1.40 9.59 1.52
N THR A 10 2.66 9.17 1.63
CA THR A 10 3.07 7.78 1.33
C THR A 10 2.55 6.79 2.38
N PHE A 11 2.44 7.21 3.65
CA PHE A 11 1.78 6.41 4.68
C PHE A 11 0.29 6.18 4.36
N GLN A 12 -0.45 7.26 4.05
CA GLN A 12 -1.87 7.15 3.67
C GLN A 12 -2.06 6.28 2.42
N PHE A 13 -1.19 6.45 1.41
CA PHE A 13 -1.19 5.60 0.22
C PHE A 13 -0.98 4.11 0.56
N SER A 14 -0.07 3.80 1.48
CA SER A 14 0.19 2.42 1.92
C SER A 14 -1.04 1.77 2.55
N LEU A 15 -1.83 2.54 3.31
CA LEU A 15 -3.09 2.06 3.90
C LEU A 15 -4.15 1.76 2.82
N GLU A 16 -4.26 2.59 1.79
CA GLU A 16 -5.19 2.37 0.68
C GLU A 16 -4.80 1.16 -0.17
N ILE A 17 -3.51 0.95 -0.41
CA ILE A 17 -3.00 -0.26 -1.07
C ILE A 17 -3.36 -1.51 -0.26
N LEU A 18 -3.22 -1.46 1.07
CA LEU A 18 -3.56 -2.59 1.93
C LEU A 18 -5.05 -2.96 1.84
N LYS A 19 -5.95 -1.96 1.85
CA LYS A 19 -7.40 -2.18 1.65
C LYS A 19 -7.70 -2.76 0.27
N THR A 20 -7.07 -2.23 -0.77
CA THR A 20 -7.26 -2.66 -2.16
C THR A 20 -6.79 -4.10 -2.35
N ALA A 21 -5.58 -4.43 -1.91
CA ALA A 21 -5.03 -5.78 -2.00
C ALA A 21 -5.89 -6.78 -1.23
N LYS A 22 -6.40 -6.41 -0.05
CA LYS A 22 -7.31 -7.25 0.73
C LYS A 22 -8.62 -7.51 -0.04
N TYR A 23 -9.22 -6.47 -0.62
CA TYR A 23 -10.44 -6.62 -1.42
C TYR A 23 -10.23 -7.59 -2.60
N LEU A 24 -9.12 -7.44 -3.34
CA LEU A 24 -8.81 -8.30 -4.48
C LEU A 24 -8.58 -9.76 -4.05
N MET A 25 -7.95 -10.00 -2.91
CA MET A 25 -7.76 -11.36 -2.36
C MET A 25 -9.08 -11.95 -1.86
N ASP A 26 -9.90 -11.18 -1.14
CA ASP A 26 -11.10 -11.67 -0.48
C ASP A 26 -12.27 -11.88 -1.47
N VAL A 27 -12.48 -10.92 -2.38
CA VAL A 27 -13.62 -10.89 -3.31
C VAL A 27 -13.27 -11.56 -4.63
N ASN A 28 -12.17 -11.15 -5.26
CA ASN A 28 -11.79 -11.62 -6.60
C ASN A 28 -10.98 -12.92 -6.56
N LYS A 29 -10.55 -13.36 -5.37
CA LYS A 29 -9.64 -14.51 -5.20
C LYS A 29 -8.36 -14.37 -6.02
N GLU A 30 -7.91 -13.14 -6.23
CA GLU A 30 -6.67 -12.83 -6.92
C GLU A 30 -5.58 -12.68 -5.86
N PHE A 31 -4.57 -13.57 -5.88
CA PHE A 31 -3.55 -13.62 -4.83
C PHE A 31 -2.16 -13.22 -5.30
N ILE A 32 -1.85 -13.40 -6.58
CA ILE A 32 -0.48 -13.21 -7.09
C ILE A 32 -0.24 -11.71 -7.31
N ILE A 33 -1.08 -11.05 -8.10
CA ILE A 33 -0.96 -9.63 -8.40
C ILE A 33 -1.25 -8.80 -7.15
N SER A 34 -2.20 -9.20 -6.32
CA SER A 34 -2.57 -8.50 -5.09
C SER A 34 -1.44 -8.52 -4.07
N ARG A 35 -0.66 -9.60 -4.00
CA ARG A 35 0.55 -9.65 -3.17
C ARG A 35 1.67 -8.78 -3.75
N GLN A 36 1.84 -8.76 -5.08
CA GLN A 36 2.81 -7.86 -5.73
C GLN A 36 2.45 -6.38 -5.52
N LEU A 37 1.17 -6.04 -5.62
CA LEU A 37 0.64 -4.71 -5.36
C LEU A 37 0.86 -4.30 -3.90
N LEU A 38 0.55 -5.20 -2.94
CA LEU A 38 0.77 -4.95 -1.52
C LEU A 38 2.25 -4.65 -1.22
N ASN A 39 3.17 -5.49 -1.73
CA ASN A 39 4.59 -5.35 -1.49
C ASN A 39 5.15 -4.05 -2.11
N SER A 40 4.82 -3.79 -3.37
CA SER A 40 5.30 -2.58 -4.07
C SER A 40 4.73 -1.30 -3.47
N GLY A 41 3.43 -1.27 -3.15
CA GLY A 41 2.77 -0.08 -2.62
C GLY A 41 3.17 0.26 -1.19
N THR A 42 3.39 -0.73 -0.33
CA THR A 42 3.86 -0.49 1.06
C THR A 42 5.36 -0.15 1.12
N SER A 43 6.16 -0.65 0.17
CA SER A 43 7.58 -0.30 0.04
C SER A 43 7.81 1.19 -0.25
N ILE A 44 6.84 1.89 -0.84
CA ILE A 44 6.93 3.34 -1.07
C ILE A 44 6.93 4.09 0.27
N GLY A 45 6.03 3.74 1.20
CA GLY A 45 6.02 4.34 2.53
C GLY A 45 7.23 3.97 3.39
N ALA A 46 7.83 2.80 3.16
CA ALA A 46 9.02 2.37 3.89
C ALA A 46 10.31 3.10 3.45
N ASN A 47 10.38 3.56 2.19
CA ASN A 47 11.58 4.16 1.60
C ASN A 47 11.56 5.71 1.57
N VAL A 48 10.50 6.36 2.07
CA VAL A 48 10.30 7.82 2.08
C VAL A 48 10.27 8.37 3.49
#